data_AF-A0A8T4CW52-F1
#
_entry.id   AF-A0A8T4CW52-F1
#
_cell.length_a   1.000
_cell.length_b   1.000
_cell.length_c   1.000
_cell.angle_alpha   90.00
_cell.angle_beta   90.00
_cell.angle_gamma   90.00
#
_symmetry.space_group_name_H-M   'P 1'
#
loop_
_entity.id
_entity.type
_entity.pdbx_description
1 polymer ?
#
loop_
_entity_poly.entity_id
_entity_poly.type
_entity_poly.pdbx_seq_one_letter_code
_entity_poly.pdbx_strand_id
1 'polypeptide(L)'
;MEFLMGVWVGYPVWVWLMFFTVVIALLAFDLGVLQKDDHEISVNESLKLSAMYIAMGLLFGVWLWWYKGATAGMEYMTGYLIEKSLSMDNVFVIALIFTSLGVPRIYQHRVLFWGILGAIVMRGLMISVGAVLVSEYQWILMIFGAFLIFTGIKMLIADDEHGKLEDNGFYKWLRGHMRFTPGIHGNQFWVRGEEHGLSKGWWATPLFLCLILVETADLVFAVDSIPAIFAITQDPFIVYTSNIFAILGLRALYFALAAMVHRFHYLKYALAVVLVFIGIKVGLVYLNDIELVAFKIPTLVSLLVTFGLLLAGVLYSLWKTKNEPFPEKSE
;
A
#
# COMPACT_ATOMS: atom_id res chain seq x y z
N MET A 1 -6.16 -16.27 32.40
CA MET A 1 -7.32 -16.57 31.53
C MET A 1 -8.20 -15.34 31.35
N GLU A 2 -8.50 -14.57 32.41
CA GLU A 2 -9.30 -13.33 32.31
C GLU A 2 -8.73 -12.28 31.35
N PHE A 3 -7.40 -12.05 31.36
CA PHE A 3 -6.76 -11.10 30.44
C PHE A 3 -6.99 -11.46 28.96
N LEU A 4 -6.91 -12.75 28.61
CA LEU A 4 -7.10 -13.21 27.22
C LEU A 4 -8.53 -12.99 26.73
N MET A 5 -9.51 -13.08 27.64
CA MET A 5 -10.92 -12.83 27.36
C MET A 5 -11.31 -11.36 27.47
N GLY A 6 -10.41 -10.49 27.97
CA GLY A 6 -10.61 -9.05 27.99
C GLY A 6 -10.82 -8.50 26.58
N VAL A 7 -11.71 -7.52 26.43
CA VAL A 7 -12.00 -6.90 25.13
C VAL A 7 -11.06 -5.71 24.91
N TRP A 8 -10.36 -5.72 23.78
CA TRP A 8 -9.54 -4.62 23.30
C TRP A 8 -9.96 -4.29 21.86
N VAL A 9 -10.39 -3.04 21.63
CA VAL A 9 -10.85 -2.55 20.32
C VAL A 9 -11.88 -3.51 19.67
N GLY A 10 -12.95 -3.82 20.40
CA GLY A 10 -14.07 -4.64 19.92
C GLY A 10 -13.86 -6.17 19.96
N TYR A 11 -12.63 -6.67 20.14
CA TYR A 11 -12.32 -8.10 20.12
C TYR A 11 -11.58 -8.57 21.36
N PRO A 12 -11.72 -9.85 21.77
CA PRO A 12 -10.90 -10.41 22.84
C PRO A 12 -9.40 -10.30 22.54
N VAL A 13 -8.58 -10.05 23.57
CA VAL A 13 -7.11 -9.92 23.42
C VAL A 13 -6.50 -11.15 22.73
N TRP A 14 -7.02 -12.35 22.98
CA TRP A 14 -6.50 -13.56 22.32
C TRP A 14 -6.64 -13.52 20.79
N VAL A 15 -7.66 -12.86 20.25
CA VAL A 15 -7.87 -12.74 18.80
C VAL A 15 -6.79 -11.85 18.18
N TRP A 16 -6.50 -10.73 18.82
CA TRP A 16 -5.42 -9.84 18.43
C TRP A 16 -4.06 -10.52 18.55
N LEU A 17 -3.80 -11.25 19.64
CA LEU A 17 -2.57 -12.01 19.81
C LEU A 17 -2.41 -13.10 18.75
N MET A 18 -3.48 -13.82 18.40
CA MET A 18 -3.46 -14.79 17.32
C MET A 18 -3.09 -14.12 16.00
N PHE A 19 -3.75 -13.00 15.66
CA PHE A 19 -3.46 -12.24 14.46
C PHE A 19 -2.00 -11.76 14.41
N PHE A 20 -1.51 -11.08 15.45
CA PHE A 20 -0.13 -10.60 15.48
C PHE A 20 0.89 -11.74 15.45
N THR A 21 0.58 -12.88 16.09
CA THR A 21 1.43 -14.07 16.01
C THR A 21 1.52 -14.59 14.59
N VAL A 22 0.41 -14.66 13.86
CA VAL A 22 0.41 -15.03 12.44
C VAL A 22 1.24 -14.02 11.64
N VAL A 23 0.98 -12.73 11.77
CA VAL A 23 1.73 -11.68 11.03
C VAL A 23 3.24 -11.76 11.30
N ILE A 24 3.65 -11.86 12.57
CA ILE A 24 5.05 -11.96 12.95
C ILE A 24 5.67 -13.26 12.43
N ALA A 25 4.95 -14.39 12.49
CA ALA A 25 5.43 -15.66 11.95
C ALA A 25 5.64 -15.57 10.43
N LEU A 26 4.74 -14.89 9.71
CA LEU A 26 4.88 -14.67 8.28
C LEU A 26 6.06 -13.78 7.96
N LEU A 27 6.22 -12.65 8.65
CA LEU A 27 7.38 -11.76 8.48
C LEU A 27 8.70 -12.46 8.83
N ALA A 28 8.71 -13.29 9.87
CA ALA A 28 9.88 -14.08 10.27
C ALA A 28 10.21 -15.16 9.23
N PHE A 29 9.22 -15.83 8.65
CA PHE A 29 9.40 -16.77 7.55
C PHE A 29 9.96 -16.07 6.30
N ASP A 30 9.41 -14.90 5.99
CA ASP A 30 9.77 -14.05 4.85
C ASP A 30 11.23 -13.58 4.90
N LEU A 31 11.75 -13.28 6.09
CA LEU A 31 13.14 -12.89 6.34
C LEU A 31 14.09 -14.06 6.57
N GLY A 32 13.71 -15.01 7.43
CA GLY A 32 14.62 -15.99 8.01
C GLY A 32 14.82 -17.24 7.16
N VAL A 33 13.79 -17.65 6.41
CA VAL A 33 13.81 -18.90 5.64
C VAL A 33 13.94 -18.63 4.15
N LEU A 34 13.24 -17.63 3.63
CA LEU A 34 13.21 -17.36 2.20
C LEU A 34 14.45 -16.64 1.69
N GLN A 35 15.09 -15.78 2.48
CA GLN A 35 16.15 -14.89 1.99
C GLN A 35 17.28 -14.72 2.99
N LYS A 36 17.76 -15.85 3.49
CA LYS A 36 19.01 -15.88 4.23
C LYS A 36 20.20 -15.42 3.36
N ASP A 37 20.09 -15.58 2.04
CA ASP A 37 21.08 -15.17 1.04
C ASP A 37 20.46 -14.12 0.09
N ASP A 38 21.15 -13.01 -0.15
CA ASP A 38 20.73 -11.88 -1.00
C ASP A 38 20.64 -12.27 -2.50
N HIS A 39 19.72 -13.16 -2.86
CA HIS A 39 19.49 -13.62 -4.23
C HIS A 39 18.38 -12.83 -4.93
N GLU A 40 18.45 -12.75 -6.28
CA GLU A 40 17.35 -12.23 -7.08
C GLU A 40 16.17 -13.21 -7.05
N ILE A 41 14.96 -12.73 -6.71
CA ILE A 41 13.75 -13.56 -6.71
C ILE A 41 13.24 -13.69 -8.15
N SER A 42 13.01 -14.92 -8.60
CA SER A 42 12.41 -15.17 -9.92
C SER A 42 10.92 -14.81 -9.95
N VAL A 43 10.36 -14.54 -11.14
CA VAL A 43 8.92 -14.26 -11.30
C VAL A 43 8.05 -15.43 -10.82
N ASN A 44 8.45 -16.67 -11.12
CA ASN A 44 7.70 -17.87 -10.71
C ASN A 44 7.66 -18.05 -9.19
N GLU A 45 8.79 -17.79 -8.52
CA GLU A 45 8.87 -17.82 -7.07
C GLU A 45 8.02 -16.70 -6.44
N SER A 46 8.10 -15.50 -7.02
CA SER A 46 7.29 -14.34 -6.62
C SER A 46 5.78 -14.61 -6.74
N LEU A 47 5.34 -15.27 -7.81
CA LEU A 47 3.93 -15.65 -7.99
C LEU A 47 3.48 -16.69 -6.97
N LYS A 48 4.30 -17.72 -6.68
CA LYS A 48 3.99 -18.73 -5.65
C LYS A 48 3.88 -18.10 -4.26
N LEU A 49 4.82 -17.21 -3.92
CA LEU A 49 4.80 -16.47 -2.66
C LEU A 49 3.57 -15.57 -2.57
N SER A 50 3.25 -14.84 -3.64
CA SER A 50 2.04 -14.01 -3.71
C SER A 50 0.78 -14.85 -3.50
N ALA A 51 0.67 -16.01 -4.15
CA ALA A 51 -0.44 -16.94 -3.97
C ALA A 51 -0.55 -17.46 -2.53
N MET A 52 0.57 -17.76 -1.87
CA MET A 52 0.59 -18.13 -0.45
C MET A 52 0.05 -17.00 0.43
N TYR A 53 0.51 -15.76 0.26
CA TYR A 53 0.00 -14.60 1.00
C TYR A 53 -1.49 -14.35 0.76
N ILE A 54 -1.95 -14.53 -0.48
CA ILE A 54 -3.37 -14.42 -0.80
C ILE A 54 -4.17 -15.52 -0.10
N ALA A 55 -3.72 -16.77 -0.18
CA ALA A 55 -4.39 -17.89 0.47
C ALA A 55 -4.53 -17.67 1.98
N MET A 56 -3.49 -17.17 2.65
CA MET A 56 -3.55 -16.88 4.09
C MET A 56 -4.53 -15.75 4.43
N GLY A 57 -4.55 -14.68 3.64
CA GLY A 57 -5.54 -13.60 3.81
C GLY A 57 -6.98 -14.10 3.65
N LEU A 58 -7.23 -14.96 2.65
CA LEU A 58 -8.53 -15.58 2.44
C LEU A 58 -8.91 -16.55 3.57
N LEU A 59 -7.96 -17.38 4.02
CA LEU A 59 -8.17 -18.31 5.14
C LEU A 59 -8.51 -17.57 6.42
N PHE A 60 -7.84 -16.45 6.70
CA PHE A 60 -8.20 -15.60 7.84
C PHE A 60 -9.62 -15.04 7.71
N GLY A 61 -10.03 -14.64 6.51
CA GLY A 61 -11.41 -14.19 6.24
C GLY A 61 -12.46 -15.28 6.45
N VAL A 62 -12.18 -16.51 6.01
CA VAL A 62 -13.05 -17.68 6.26
C VAL A 62 -13.12 -17.99 7.75
N TRP A 63 -11.99 -17.92 8.46
CA TRP A 63 -11.96 -18.10 9.91
C TRP A 63 -12.79 -17.02 10.62
N LEU A 64 -12.67 -15.75 10.21
CA LEU A 64 -13.44 -14.66 10.78
C LEU A 64 -14.94 -14.80 10.50
N TRP A 65 -15.31 -15.26 9.31
CA TRP A 65 -16.69 -15.61 8.97
C TRP A 65 -17.25 -16.64 9.93
N TRP A 66 -16.51 -17.71 10.19
CA TRP A 66 -16.93 -18.75 11.13
C TRP A 66 -17.01 -18.22 12.57
N TYR A 67 -16.06 -17.38 12.99
CA TYR A 67 -15.95 -16.88 14.36
C TYR A 67 -16.96 -15.77 14.71
N LYS A 68 -17.19 -14.81 13.81
CA LYS A 68 -18.05 -13.62 14.03
C LYS A 68 -19.31 -13.57 13.16
N GLY A 69 -19.46 -14.51 12.23
CA GLY A 69 -20.62 -14.60 11.35
C GLY A 69 -20.42 -13.96 9.98
N ALA A 70 -21.45 -14.08 9.14
CA ALA A 70 -21.39 -13.73 7.73
C ALA A 70 -21.12 -12.24 7.48
N THR A 71 -21.67 -11.34 8.30
CA THR A 71 -21.48 -9.88 8.13
C THR A 71 -20.01 -9.50 8.26
N ALA A 72 -19.35 -9.89 9.36
CA ALA A 72 -17.94 -9.60 9.60
C ALA A 72 -17.02 -10.27 8.54
N GLY A 73 -17.33 -11.50 8.14
CA GLY A 73 -16.61 -12.20 7.08
C GLY A 73 -16.70 -11.48 5.73
N MET A 74 -17.90 -10.98 5.38
CA MET A 74 -18.12 -10.22 4.15
C MET A 74 -17.45 -8.84 4.18
N GLU A 75 -17.52 -8.13 5.29
CA GLU A 75 -16.84 -6.85 5.49
C GLU A 75 -15.32 -7.02 5.36
N TYR A 76 -14.74 -8.03 6.02
CA TYR A 76 -13.32 -8.36 5.89
C TYR A 76 -12.96 -8.72 4.45
N MET A 77 -13.70 -9.60 3.80
CA MET A 77 -13.38 -10.05 2.43
C MET A 77 -13.44 -8.88 1.46
N THR A 78 -14.47 -8.04 1.59
CA THR A 78 -14.62 -6.86 0.76
C THR A 78 -13.47 -5.89 0.99
N GLY A 79 -13.12 -5.63 2.25
CA GLY A 79 -12.01 -4.77 2.59
C GLY A 79 -10.68 -5.28 2.08
N TYR A 80 -10.42 -6.57 2.31
CA TYR A 80 -9.23 -7.26 1.83
C TYR A 80 -9.08 -7.14 0.32
N LEU A 81 -10.16 -7.36 -0.44
CA LEU A 81 -10.12 -7.28 -1.91
C LEU A 81 -9.93 -5.86 -2.42
N ILE A 82 -10.55 -4.86 -1.78
CA ILE A 82 -10.34 -3.45 -2.13
C ILE A 82 -8.88 -3.09 -1.91
N GLU A 83 -8.35 -3.39 -0.72
CA GLU A 83 -6.98 -3.05 -0.39
C GLU A 83 -5.97 -3.84 -1.21
N LYS A 84 -6.27 -5.09 -1.53
CA LYS A 84 -5.43 -5.88 -2.42
C LYS A 84 -5.40 -5.29 -3.81
N SER A 85 -6.54 -4.79 -4.30
CA SER A 85 -6.62 -4.14 -5.61
C SER A 85 -5.86 -2.83 -5.64
N LEU A 86 -6.02 -1.98 -4.62
CA LEU A 86 -5.30 -0.71 -4.49
C LEU A 86 -3.80 -0.91 -4.23
N SER A 87 -3.39 -2.01 -3.58
CA SER A 87 -1.96 -2.30 -3.35
C SER A 87 -1.15 -2.53 -4.64
N MET A 88 -1.79 -2.86 -5.76
CA MET A 88 -1.12 -2.93 -7.07
C MET A 88 -0.59 -1.55 -7.48
N ASP A 89 -1.34 -0.49 -7.22
CA ASP A 89 -0.94 0.88 -7.50
C ASP A 89 0.28 1.29 -6.68
N ASN A 90 0.32 0.88 -5.40
CA ASN A 90 1.45 1.10 -4.51
C ASN A 90 2.72 0.44 -5.06
N VAL A 91 2.61 -0.78 -5.59
CA VAL A 91 3.74 -1.50 -6.22
C VAL A 91 4.34 -0.69 -7.38
N PHE A 92 3.51 -0.03 -8.19
CA PHE A 92 3.99 0.77 -9.31
C PHE A 92 4.71 2.03 -8.87
N VAL A 93 4.17 2.75 -7.88
CA VAL A 93 4.85 3.93 -7.33
C VAL A 93 6.17 3.55 -6.69
N ILE A 94 6.22 2.45 -5.95
CA ILE A 94 7.46 1.91 -5.39
C ILE A 94 8.48 1.63 -6.50
N ALA A 95 8.05 1.02 -7.60
CA ALA A 95 8.93 0.76 -8.73
C ALA A 95 9.46 2.04 -9.39
N LEU A 96 8.61 3.05 -9.57
CA LEU A 96 9.01 4.36 -10.08
C LEU A 96 10.07 5.00 -9.17
N ILE A 97 9.87 4.94 -7.85
CA ILE A 97 10.83 5.45 -6.87
C ILE A 97 12.17 4.70 -6.99
N PHE A 98 12.15 3.38 -7.07
CA PHE A 98 13.37 2.57 -7.23
C PHE A 98 14.11 2.90 -8.53
N THR A 99 13.39 3.01 -9.64
CA THR A 99 13.99 3.38 -10.94
C THR A 99 14.53 4.80 -10.91
N SER A 100 13.78 5.75 -10.35
CA SER A 100 14.21 7.16 -10.28
C SER A 100 15.42 7.39 -9.39
N LEU A 101 15.58 6.59 -8.33
CA LEU A 101 16.74 6.67 -7.43
C LEU A 101 17.88 5.71 -7.82
N GLY A 102 17.70 4.93 -8.90
CA GLY A 102 18.69 3.97 -9.36
C GLY A 102 19.01 2.87 -8.33
N VAL A 103 18.02 2.41 -7.56
CA VAL A 103 18.23 1.41 -6.51
C VAL A 103 18.44 0.02 -7.12
N PRO A 104 19.61 -0.62 -6.91
CA PRO A 104 19.88 -1.97 -7.41
C PRO A 104 18.90 -3.01 -6.85
N ARG A 105 18.52 -3.98 -7.69
CA ARG A 105 17.52 -5.03 -7.35
C ARG A 105 17.83 -5.77 -6.06
N ILE A 106 19.10 -6.05 -5.79
CA ILE A 106 19.55 -6.75 -4.57
C ILE A 106 19.18 -6.00 -3.28
N TYR A 107 19.06 -4.67 -3.32
CA TYR A 107 18.73 -3.85 -2.15
C TYR A 107 17.24 -3.46 -2.07
N GLN A 108 16.48 -3.60 -3.16
CA GLN A 108 15.04 -3.27 -3.20
C GLN A 108 14.25 -4.11 -2.19
N HIS A 109 14.65 -5.37 -2.01
CA HIS A 109 14.05 -6.26 -1.02
C HIS A 109 14.04 -5.67 0.38
N ARG A 110 15.20 -5.18 0.84
CA ARG A 110 15.34 -4.62 2.18
C ARG A 110 14.46 -3.38 2.35
N VAL A 111 14.41 -2.52 1.34
CA VAL A 111 13.53 -1.34 1.37
C VAL A 111 12.06 -1.76 1.45
N LEU A 112 11.63 -2.76 0.66
CA LEU A 112 10.26 -3.28 0.70
C LEU A 112 9.91 -3.90 2.06
N PHE A 113 10.83 -4.64 2.67
CA PHE A 113 10.60 -5.26 3.97
C PHE A 113 10.37 -4.20 5.07
N TRP A 114 11.28 -3.23 5.16
CA TRP A 114 11.13 -2.12 6.11
C TRP A 114 9.92 -1.24 5.75
N GLY A 115 9.60 -1.14 4.46
CA GLY A 115 8.40 -0.52 3.91
C GLY A 115 7.10 -1.16 4.40
N ILE A 116 7.04 -2.48 4.45
CA ILE A 116 5.86 -3.20 4.97
C ILE A 116 5.76 -2.98 6.49
N LEU A 117 6.88 -3.05 7.20
CA LEU A 117 6.88 -2.85 8.65
C LEU A 117 6.43 -1.43 9.03
N GLY A 118 6.92 -0.41 8.32
CA GLY A 118 6.50 0.97 8.51
C GLY A 118 5.03 1.16 8.13
N ALA A 119 4.58 0.62 6.99
CA ALA A 119 3.17 0.64 6.60
C ALA A 119 2.25 0.01 7.67
N ILE A 120 2.61 -1.14 8.25
CA ILE A 120 1.86 -1.80 9.33
C ILE A 120 1.65 -0.85 10.54
N VAL A 121 2.70 -0.12 10.91
CA VAL A 121 2.67 0.84 12.02
C VAL A 121 1.88 2.09 11.65
N MET A 122 2.20 2.71 10.51
CA MET A 122 1.56 3.93 10.04
C MET A 122 0.07 3.74 9.82
N ARG A 123 -0.34 2.61 9.23
CA ARG A 123 -1.76 2.28 9.08
C ARG A 123 -2.43 2.00 10.40
N GLY A 124 -1.76 1.35 11.35
CA GLY A 124 -2.27 1.20 12.71
C GLY A 124 -2.59 2.55 13.36
N LEU A 125 -1.68 3.51 13.24
CA LEU A 125 -1.87 4.87 13.72
C LEU A 125 -3.02 5.57 13.00
N MET A 126 -3.03 5.56 11.66
CA MET A 126 -4.06 6.23 10.87
C MET A 126 -5.45 5.63 11.07
N ILE A 127 -5.57 4.31 11.15
CA ILE A 127 -6.85 3.63 11.38
C ILE A 127 -7.34 3.92 12.79
N SER A 128 -6.45 3.96 13.79
CA SER A 128 -6.83 4.34 15.16
C SER A 128 -7.36 5.77 15.21
N VAL A 129 -6.67 6.71 14.55
CA VAL A 129 -7.11 8.12 14.45
C VAL A 129 -8.40 8.23 13.64
N GLY A 130 -8.48 7.54 12.50
CA GLY A 130 -9.63 7.54 11.59
C GLY A 130 -10.88 6.95 12.22
N ALA A 131 -10.76 5.87 12.98
CA ALA A 131 -11.88 5.25 13.68
C ALA A 131 -12.51 6.22 14.70
N VAL A 132 -11.68 6.93 15.48
CA VAL A 132 -12.14 7.96 16.42
C VAL A 132 -12.77 9.15 15.70
N LEU A 133 -12.16 9.59 14.59
CA LEU A 133 -12.69 10.70 13.80
C LEU A 133 -14.04 10.37 13.16
N VAL A 134 -14.18 9.18 12.58
CA VAL A 134 -15.41 8.76 11.89
C VAL A 134 -16.54 8.46 12.88
N SER A 135 -16.23 7.93 14.06
CA SER A 135 -17.26 7.67 15.09
C SER A 135 -17.88 8.96 15.64
N GLU A 136 -17.11 10.04 15.73
CA GLU A 136 -17.56 11.33 16.28
C GLU A 136 -18.02 12.32 15.20
N TYR A 137 -17.47 12.22 13.98
CA TYR A 137 -17.63 13.23 12.93
C TYR A 137 -17.90 12.61 11.56
N GLN A 138 -19.09 12.05 11.36
CA GLN A 138 -19.48 11.42 10.09
C GLN A 138 -19.35 12.34 8.85
N TRP A 139 -19.49 13.66 9.02
CA TRP A 139 -19.29 14.65 7.95
C TRP A 139 -17.86 14.68 7.39
N ILE A 140 -16.89 14.10 8.10
CA ILE A 140 -15.52 13.94 7.62
C ILE A 140 -15.44 13.08 6.36
N LEU A 141 -16.39 12.14 6.16
CA LEU A 141 -16.50 11.36 4.94
C LEU A 141 -16.72 12.25 3.72
N MET A 142 -17.45 13.36 3.86
CA MET A 142 -17.64 14.33 2.78
C MET A 142 -16.33 15.05 2.43
N ILE A 143 -15.51 15.39 3.43
CA ILE A 143 -14.17 15.96 3.19
C ILE A 143 -13.30 14.95 2.45
N PHE A 144 -13.27 13.69 2.90
CA PHE A 144 -12.50 12.64 2.23
C PHE A 144 -12.97 12.42 0.81
N GLY A 145 -14.28 12.36 0.57
CA GLY A 145 -14.85 12.25 -0.77
C GLY A 145 -14.43 13.39 -1.69
N ALA A 146 -14.52 14.64 -1.21
CA ALA A 146 -14.08 15.82 -1.95
C ALA A 146 -12.57 15.82 -2.22
N PHE A 147 -11.76 15.42 -1.24
CA PHE A 147 -10.31 15.29 -1.38
C PHE A 147 -9.93 14.23 -2.43
N LEU A 148 -10.64 13.10 -2.47
CA LEU A 148 -10.42 12.03 -3.45
C LEU A 148 -10.76 12.45 -4.87
N ILE A 149 -11.88 13.16 -5.04
CA ILE A 149 -12.26 13.73 -6.33
C ILE A 149 -11.20 14.74 -6.78
N PHE A 150 -10.79 15.64 -5.87
CA PHE A 150 -9.77 16.64 -6.17
C PHE A 150 -8.43 16.02 -6.59
N THR A 151 -7.94 15.03 -5.84
CA THR A 151 -6.67 14.35 -6.14
C THR A 151 -6.75 13.56 -7.45
N GLY A 152 -7.84 12.83 -7.70
CA GLY A 152 -8.07 12.15 -8.97
C GLY A 152 -8.12 13.11 -10.15
N ILE A 153 -8.86 14.22 -10.06
CA ILE A 153 -8.90 15.26 -11.12
C ILE A 153 -7.51 15.87 -11.35
N LYS A 154 -6.82 16.25 -10.26
CA LYS A 154 -5.47 16.82 -10.35
C LYS A 154 -4.51 15.85 -11.05
N MET A 155 -4.64 14.55 -10.79
CA MET A 155 -3.81 13.50 -11.40
C MET A 155 -4.12 13.30 -12.90
N LEU A 156 -5.34 13.57 -13.36
CA LEU A 156 -5.69 13.59 -14.80
C LEU A 156 -5.14 14.82 -15.53
N ILE A 157 -5.09 15.97 -14.84
CA ILE A 157 -4.69 17.26 -15.41
C ILE A 157 -3.18 17.47 -15.33
N ALA A 158 -2.48 16.78 -14.41
CA ALA A 158 -1.03 16.83 -14.31
C ALA A 158 -0.38 16.30 -15.60
N ASP A 159 0.37 17.18 -16.27
CA ASP A 159 1.06 16.87 -17.53
C ASP A 159 2.12 15.78 -17.33
N ASP A 160 2.31 14.95 -18.36
CA ASP A 160 3.35 13.91 -18.46
C ASP A 160 4.76 14.49 -18.64
N GLU A 161 5.00 15.76 -18.31
CA GLU A 161 6.36 16.22 -18.12
C GLU A 161 6.95 15.40 -16.98
N HIS A 162 7.92 14.55 -17.33
CA HIS A 162 8.73 13.79 -16.40
C HIS A 162 9.43 14.76 -15.43
N GLY A 163 8.69 15.21 -14.42
CA GLY A 163 9.23 15.87 -13.26
C GLY A 163 10.14 14.87 -12.61
N LYS A 164 11.45 15.03 -12.82
CA LYS A 164 12.45 14.25 -12.12
C LYS A 164 12.08 14.30 -10.63
N LEU A 165 12.07 13.17 -9.95
CA LEU A 165 11.72 13.09 -8.53
C LEU A 165 12.58 14.06 -7.69
N GLU A 166 13.77 14.39 -8.21
CA GLU A 166 14.73 15.37 -7.73
C GLU A 166 14.21 16.83 -7.69
N ASP A 167 13.24 17.18 -8.53
CA ASP A 167 12.64 18.50 -8.59
C ASP A 167 11.47 18.70 -7.63
N ASN A 168 10.97 17.60 -7.04
CA ASN A 168 9.86 17.62 -6.10
C ASN A 168 10.24 18.37 -4.81
N GLY A 169 9.38 19.29 -4.36
CA GLY A 169 9.61 20.10 -3.17
C GLY A 169 9.87 19.27 -1.91
N PHE A 170 9.23 18.09 -1.80
CA PHE A 170 9.46 17.16 -0.70
C PHE A 170 10.88 16.55 -0.73
N TYR A 171 11.38 16.17 -1.90
CA TYR A 171 12.75 15.66 -2.06
C TYR A 171 13.79 16.75 -1.73
N LYS A 172 13.58 17.98 -2.21
CA LYS A 172 14.43 19.14 -1.90
C LYS A 172 14.45 19.46 -0.40
N TRP A 173 13.28 19.40 0.25
CA TRP A 173 13.16 19.58 1.70
C TRP A 173 13.93 18.49 2.47
N LEU A 174 13.78 17.22 2.09
CA LEU A 174 14.52 16.11 2.69
C LEU A 174 16.03 16.27 2.54
N ARG A 175 16.53 16.57 1.32
CA ARG A 175 17.97 16.81 1.09
C ARG A 175 18.50 18.05 1.82
N GLY A 176 17.64 19.03 2.10
CA GLY A 176 17.99 20.20 2.92
C GLY A 176 18.04 19.90 4.42
N HIS A 177 17.23 18.96 4.90
CA HIS A 177 17.11 18.64 6.33
C HIS A 177 18.00 17.47 6.78
N MET A 178 18.40 16.59 5.87
CA MET A 178 19.20 15.40 6.17
C MET A 178 20.44 15.31 5.29
N ARG A 179 21.53 14.79 5.86
CA ARG A 179 22.79 14.55 5.14
C ARG A 179 22.71 13.21 4.41
N PHE A 180 22.77 13.24 3.07
CA PHE A 180 22.73 12.03 2.25
C PHE A 180 24.07 11.72 1.59
N THR A 181 24.48 10.45 1.60
CA THR A 181 25.69 10.02 0.88
C THR A 181 25.48 10.12 -0.64
N PRO A 182 26.54 10.38 -1.43
CA PRO A 182 26.45 10.44 -2.90
C PRO A 182 26.06 9.11 -3.54
N GLY A 183 26.35 7.99 -2.89
CA GLY A 183 26.10 6.63 -3.42
C GLY A 183 25.54 5.68 -2.37
N ILE A 184 25.15 4.49 -2.84
CA ILE A 184 24.65 3.40 -2.00
C ILE A 184 25.84 2.65 -1.38
N HIS A 185 25.77 2.41 -0.07
CA HIS A 185 26.79 1.71 0.70
C HIS A 185 26.27 0.35 1.16
N GLY A 186 26.29 -0.63 0.26
CA GLY A 186 25.76 -1.96 0.54
C GLY A 186 24.26 -1.91 0.87
N ASN A 187 23.86 -2.70 1.87
CA ASN A 187 22.48 -2.75 2.34
C ASN A 187 22.17 -1.74 3.47
N GLN A 188 23.12 -0.86 3.83
CA GLN A 188 22.99 0.00 5.01
C GLN A 188 22.15 1.25 4.72
N PHE A 189 21.25 1.59 5.64
CA PHE A 189 20.46 2.84 5.59
C PHE A 189 21.22 4.05 6.13
N TRP A 190 22.19 3.81 7.01
CA TRP A 190 22.98 4.83 7.67
C TRP A 190 24.43 4.39 7.71
N VAL A 191 25.33 5.32 7.45
CA VAL A 191 26.77 5.10 7.50
C VAL A 191 27.46 6.23 8.25
N ARG A 192 28.66 5.97 8.77
CA ARG A 192 29.50 7.04 9.34
C ARG A 192 30.24 7.74 8.21
N GLY A 193 30.04 9.05 8.10
CA GLY A 193 30.63 9.84 7.01
C GLY A 193 32.16 9.76 6.97
N GLU A 194 32.79 9.68 8.14
CA GLU A 194 34.26 9.59 8.31
C GLU A 194 34.85 8.37 7.59
N GLU A 195 34.11 7.25 7.52
CA GLU A 195 34.54 5.99 6.89
C GLU A 195 34.48 6.05 5.35
N HIS A 196 33.84 7.09 4.81
CA HIS A 196 33.57 7.25 3.39
C HIS A 196 34.03 8.62 2.83
N GLY A 197 34.96 9.29 3.51
CA GLY A 197 35.52 10.57 3.06
C GLY A 197 34.57 11.76 3.15
N LEU A 198 33.50 11.64 3.96
CA LEU A 198 32.52 12.68 4.21
C LEU A 198 32.71 13.31 5.59
N SER A 199 32.02 14.42 5.86
CA SER A 199 32.13 15.10 7.15
C SER A 199 31.66 14.22 8.32
N LYS A 200 32.23 14.48 9.50
CA LYS A 200 31.93 13.74 10.73
C LYS A 200 30.44 13.70 11.04
N GLY A 201 29.95 12.51 11.39
CA GLY A 201 28.57 12.24 11.78
C GLY A 201 27.92 11.10 10.99
N TRP A 202 26.65 10.86 11.30
CA TRP A 202 25.82 9.91 10.58
C TRP A 202 25.29 10.52 9.29
N TRP A 203 25.38 9.75 8.21
CA TRP A 203 24.85 10.08 6.90
C TRP A 203 23.83 9.03 6.50
N ALA A 204 22.67 9.47 6.01
CA ALA A 204 21.67 8.61 5.44
C ALA A 204 22.08 8.19 4.02
N THR A 205 21.82 6.96 3.63
CA THR A 205 22.10 6.49 2.27
C THR A 205 20.89 6.74 1.35
N PRO A 206 21.08 6.69 0.02
CA PRO A 206 19.96 6.73 -0.92
C PRO A 206 18.90 5.63 -0.67
N LEU A 207 19.28 4.50 -0.05
CA LEU A 207 18.32 3.46 0.35
C LEU A 207 17.36 3.96 1.44
N PHE A 208 17.84 4.78 2.38
CA PHE A 208 16.98 5.35 3.42
C PHE A 208 16.05 6.41 2.86
N LEU A 209 16.55 7.25 1.94
CA LEU A 209 15.73 8.18 1.19
C LEU A 209 14.62 7.44 0.41
N CYS A 210 14.98 6.34 -0.23
CA CYS A 210 14.02 5.48 -0.92
C CYS A 210 12.95 4.94 0.03
N LEU A 211 13.35 4.45 1.22
CA LEU A 211 12.42 3.98 2.24
C LEU A 211 11.43 5.09 2.66
N ILE A 212 11.92 6.30 2.94
CA ILE A 212 11.06 7.44 3.29
C ILE A 212 10.05 7.75 2.18
N LEU A 213 10.50 7.76 0.91
CA LEU A 213 9.62 8.04 -0.22
C LEU A 213 8.57 6.95 -0.42
N VAL A 214 8.93 5.68 -0.22
CA VAL A 214 7.99 4.56 -0.26
C VAL A 214 6.96 4.66 0.86
N GLU A 215 7.38 4.90 2.10
CA GLU A 215 6.48 5.11 3.25
C GLU A 215 5.57 6.32 3.06
N THR A 216 6.12 7.42 2.53
CA THR A 216 5.33 8.63 2.26
C THR A 216 4.31 8.37 1.16
N ALA A 217 4.67 7.61 0.13
CA ALA A 217 3.73 7.21 -0.91
C ALA A 217 2.62 6.31 -0.34
N ASP A 218 2.95 5.30 0.46
CA ASP A 218 1.92 4.46 1.12
C ASP A 218 1.02 5.29 2.03
N LEU A 219 1.57 6.27 2.76
CA LEU A 219 0.78 7.19 3.58
C LEU A 219 -0.21 8.01 2.76
N VAL A 220 0.23 8.51 1.59
CA VAL A 220 -0.63 9.25 0.67
C VAL A 220 -1.73 8.34 0.12
N PHE A 221 -1.41 7.11 -0.27
CA PHE A 221 -2.40 6.10 -0.67
C PHE A 221 -3.32 5.69 0.48
N ALA A 222 -2.84 5.67 1.71
CA ALA A 222 -3.68 5.39 2.86
C ALA A 222 -4.81 6.44 3.02
N VAL A 223 -4.63 7.66 2.51
CA VAL A 223 -5.68 8.69 2.52
C VAL A 223 -6.85 8.34 1.59
N ASP A 224 -6.63 7.56 0.52
CA ASP A 224 -7.72 7.09 -0.35
C ASP A 224 -8.42 5.84 0.15
N SER A 225 -7.63 4.92 0.66
CA SER A 225 -8.07 3.57 0.99
C SER A 225 -8.77 3.53 2.34
N ILE A 226 -8.32 4.33 3.32
CA ILE A 226 -8.90 4.36 4.67
C ILE A 226 -10.37 4.86 4.67
N PRO A 227 -10.73 5.97 4.00
CA PRO A 227 -12.14 6.37 3.90
C PRO A 227 -12.99 5.35 3.15
N ALA A 228 -12.43 4.71 2.12
CA ALA A 228 -13.12 3.71 1.32
C ALA A 228 -13.49 2.46 2.14
N ILE A 229 -12.59 2.01 3.03
CA ILE A 229 -12.84 0.89 3.93
C ILE A 229 -13.80 1.27 5.07
N PHE A 230 -13.68 2.48 5.63
CA PHE A 230 -14.61 2.96 6.67
C PHE A 230 -16.06 3.12 6.16
N ALA A 231 -16.25 3.31 4.85
CA ALA A 231 -17.58 3.27 4.23
C ALA A 231 -18.20 1.86 4.16
N ILE A 232 -17.41 0.81 4.40
CA ILE A 232 -17.84 -0.59 4.41
C ILE A 232 -18.05 -1.07 5.84
N THR A 233 -17.07 -0.84 6.70
CA THR A 233 -17.11 -1.25 8.10
C THR A 233 -16.40 -0.23 8.97
N GLN A 234 -16.99 0.03 10.14
CA GLN A 234 -16.40 0.88 11.16
C GLN A 234 -15.69 0.05 12.24
N ASP A 235 -15.65 -1.28 12.10
CA ASP A 235 -14.93 -2.17 13.00
C ASP A 235 -13.41 -2.05 12.77
N PRO A 236 -12.66 -1.41 13.70
CA PRO A 236 -11.23 -1.16 13.48
C PRO A 236 -10.41 -2.44 13.38
N PHE A 237 -10.88 -3.54 13.98
CA PHE A 237 -10.21 -4.84 13.83
C PHE A 237 -10.34 -5.36 12.40
N ILE A 238 -11.54 -5.30 11.82
CA ILE A 238 -11.75 -5.72 10.43
C ILE A 238 -10.97 -4.82 9.47
N VAL A 239 -11.02 -3.50 9.66
CA VAL A 239 -10.27 -2.53 8.86
C VAL A 239 -8.77 -2.83 8.93
N TYR A 240 -8.21 -3.00 10.13
CA TYR A 240 -6.78 -3.22 10.29
C TYR A 240 -6.35 -4.58 9.74
N THR A 241 -6.99 -5.68 10.16
CA THR A 241 -6.56 -7.02 9.76
C THR A 241 -6.66 -7.26 8.26
N SER A 242 -7.75 -6.80 7.60
CA SER A 242 -7.92 -6.94 6.16
C SER A 242 -6.85 -6.18 5.36
N ASN A 243 -6.49 -4.99 5.84
CA ASN A 243 -5.48 -4.16 5.22
C ASN A 243 -4.06 -4.77 5.34
N ILE A 244 -3.70 -5.24 6.53
CA ILE A 244 -2.39 -5.85 6.78
C ILE A 244 -2.22 -7.12 5.93
N PHE A 245 -3.22 -8.00 5.88
CA PHE A 245 -3.15 -9.17 5.00
C PHE A 245 -3.05 -8.81 3.52
N ALA A 246 -3.65 -7.69 3.08
CA ALA A 246 -3.51 -7.23 1.71
C ALA A 246 -2.05 -6.82 1.37
N ILE A 247 -1.39 -6.13 2.30
CA ILE A 247 -0.03 -5.56 2.12
C ILE A 247 1.10 -6.57 2.38
N LEU A 248 0.92 -7.57 3.24
CA LEU A 248 1.98 -8.55 3.53
C LEU A 248 2.52 -9.27 2.27
N GLY A 249 1.68 -9.44 1.25
CA GLY A 249 2.08 -10.01 -0.05
C GLY A 249 2.64 -9.01 -1.07
N LEU A 250 2.76 -7.73 -0.71
CA LEU A 250 3.14 -6.65 -1.64
C LEU A 250 4.55 -6.86 -2.19
N ARG A 251 5.48 -7.35 -1.38
CA ARG A 251 6.86 -7.65 -1.80
C ARG A 251 6.92 -8.71 -2.91
N ALA A 252 6.19 -9.81 -2.74
CA ALA A 252 6.11 -10.86 -3.75
C ALA A 252 5.42 -10.35 -5.03
N LEU A 253 4.38 -9.53 -4.87
CA LEU A 253 3.70 -8.89 -5.98
C LEU A 253 4.61 -7.89 -6.72
N TYR A 254 5.44 -7.14 -5.99
CA TYR A 254 6.45 -6.25 -6.55
C TYR A 254 7.39 -7.00 -7.48
N PHE A 255 8.05 -8.07 -7.02
CA PHE A 255 9.01 -8.77 -7.88
C PHE A 255 8.35 -9.50 -9.06
N ALA A 256 7.07 -9.90 -8.93
CA ALA A 256 6.29 -10.41 -10.05
C ALA A 256 5.97 -9.33 -11.11
N LEU A 257 5.69 -8.09 -10.67
CA LEU A 257 5.28 -6.98 -11.54
C LEU A 257 6.42 -6.06 -11.96
N ALA A 258 7.55 -6.06 -11.26
CA ALA A 258 8.67 -5.12 -11.45
C ALA A 258 9.26 -5.21 -12.87
N ALA A 259 9.23 -6.41 -13.48
CA ALA A 259 9.65 -6.64 -14.85
C ALA A 259 8.75 -5.94 -15.90
N MET A 260 7.53 -5.56 -15.52
CA MET A 260 6.54 -4.94 -16.39
C MET A 260 6.38 -3.44 -16.10
N VAL A 261 7.10 -2.85 -15.15
CA VAL A 261 6.93 -1.44 -14.72
C VAL A 261 7.07 -0.45 -15.88
N HIS A 262 8.03 -0.68 -16.78
CA HIS A 262 8.21 0.15 -17.97
C HIS A 262 7.00 0.16 -18.91
N ARG A 263 6.11 -0.83 -18.80
CA ARG A 263 4.91 -1.00 -19.64
C ARG A 263 3.66 -0.32 -19.08
N PHE A 264 3.71 0.28 -17.89
CA PHE A 264 2.53 0.77 -17.16
C PHE A 264 2.32 2.28 -17.20
N HIS A 265 2.82 2.96 -18.23
CA HIS A 265 2.69 4.42 -18.39
C HIS A 265 1.23 4.94 -18.28
N TYR A 266 0.24 4.13 -18.69
CA TYR A 266 -1.17 4.55 -18.70
C TYR A 266 -1.93 4.26 -17.39
N LEU A 267 -1.29 3.64 -16.41
CA LEU A 267 -1.98 3.24 -15.18
C LEU A 267 -2.43 4.44 -14.33
N LYS A 268 -1.73 5.58 -14.44
CA LYS A 268 -2.13 6.83 -13.78
C LYS A 268 -3.57 7.24 -14.09
N TYR A 269 -4.05 6.98 -15.32
CA TYR A 269 -5.40 7.35 -15.71
C TYR A 269 -6.44 6.44 -15.05
N ALA A 270 -6.14 5.14 -14.93
CA ALA A 270 -7.03 4.18 -14.26
C ALA A 270 -7.18 4.51 -12.77
N LEU A 271 -6.07 4.77 -12.08
CA LEU A 271 -6.05 5.24 -10.69
C LEU A 271 -6.89 6.50 -10.49
N ALA A 272 -6.67 7.50 -11.35
CA ALA A 272 -7.34 8.77 -11.21
C ALA A 272 -8.87 8.64 -11.36
N VAL A 273 -9.34 7.80 -12.29
CA VAL A 273 -10.76 7.48 -12.44
C VAL A 273 -11.30 6.71 -11.23
N VAL A 274 -10.53 5.76 -10.68
CA VAL A 274 -10.88 5.03 -9.46
C VAL A 274 -11.02 5.98 -8.26
N LEU A 275 -10.07 6.91 -8.07
CA LEU A 275 -10.11 7.91 -7.00
C LEU A 275 -11.35 8.79 -7.07
N VAL A 276 -11.67 9.31 -8.26
CA VAL A 276 -12.89 10.10 -8.48
C VAL A 276 -14.14 9.27 -8.18
N PHE A 277 -14.20 8.02 -8.66
CA PHE A 277 -15.34 7.13 -8.43
C PHE A 277 -15.54 6.81 -6.94
N ILE A 278 -14.46 6.47 -6.22
CA ILE A 278 -14.51 6.19 -4.78
C ILE A 278 -14.90 7.46 -4.02
N GLY A 279 -14.35 8.62 -4.37
CA GLY A 279 -14.69 9.89 -3.74
C GLY A 279 -16.18 10.24 -3.87
N ILE A 280 -16.76 10.02 -5.06
CA ILE A 280 -18.21 10.17 -5.28
C ILE A 280 -19.00 9.20 -4.40
N LYS A 281 -18.60 7.92 -4.36
CA LYS A 281 -19.27 6.90 -3.53
C LYS A 281 -19.25 7.26 -2.05
N VAL A 282 -18.10 7.67 -1.50
CA VAL A 282 -17.98 8.06 -0.10
C VAL A 282 -18.87 9.26 0.22
N GLY A 283 -18.92 10.26 -0.68
CA GLY A 283 -19.86 11.38 -0.56
C GLY A 283 -21.33 10.92 -0.56
N LEU A 284 -21.70 9.99 -1.45
CA LEU A 284 -23.06 9.43 -1.52
C LEU A 284 -23.45 8.64 -0.26
N VAL A 285 -22.50 7.96 0.39
CA VAL A 285 -22.76 7.27 1.66
C VAL A 285 -23.16 8.28 2.73
N TYR A 286 -22.40 9.37 2.89
CA TYR A 286 -22.78 10.42 3.83
C TYR A 286 -24.14 11.06 3.50
N LEU A 287 -24.41 11.35 2.21
CA LEU A 287 -25.69 11.91 1.79
C LEU A 287 -26.88 10.97 2.04
N ASN A 288 -26.64 9.65 2.02
CA ASN A 288 -27.62 8.65 2.38
C ASN A 288 -27.85 8.61 3.91
N ASP A 289 -26.79 8.70 4.71
CA ASP A 289 -26.88 8.71 6.18
C ASP A 289 -27.67 9.92 6.72
N ILE A 290 -27.63 11.08 6.02
CA ILE A 290 -28.42 12.27 6.36
C ILE A 290 -29.79 12.34 5.66
N GLU A 291 -30.26 11.22 5.10
CA GLU A 291 -31.56 11.06 4.42
C GLU A 291 -31.78 11.94 3.17
N LEU A 292 -30.73 12.59 2.63
CA LEU A 292 -30.83 13.43 1.43
C LEU A 292 -30.88 12.62 0.13
N VAL A 293 -30.35 11.40 0.13
CA VAL A 293 -30.29 10.51 -1.04
C VAL A 293 -30.75 9.10 -0.65
N ALA A 294 -31.72 8.53 -1.37
CA ALA A 294 -32.27 7.20 -1.05
C ALA A 294 -31.48 6.01 -1.65
N PHE A 295 -30.38 6.27 -2.37
CA PHE A 295 -29.63 5.24 -3.09
C PHE A 295 -28.22 5.06 -2.53
N LYS A 296 -27.87 3.83 -2.16
CA LYS A 296 -26.51 3.42 -1.80
C LYS A 296 -25.92 2.60 -2.94
N ILE A 297 -24.74 2.97 -3.44
CA ILE A 297 -24.03 2.14 -4.42
C ILE A 297 -23.68 0.81 -3.73
N PRO A 298 -24.19 -0.34 -4.20
CA PRO A 298 -23.87 -1.62 -3.59
C PRO A 298 -22.37 -1.85 -3.61
N THR A 299 -21.83 -2.34 -2.50
CA THR A 299 -20.38 -2.50 -2.33
C THR A 299 -19.78 -3.42 -3.41
N LEU A 300 -20.53 -4.45 -3.81
CA LEU A 300 -20.14 -5.36 -4.88
C LEU A 300 -20.05 -4.69 -6.26
N VAL A 301 -20.95 -3.77 -6.58
CA VAL A 301 -20.89 -2.99 -7.83
C VAL A 301 -19.66 -2.08 -7.82
N SER A 302 -19.42 -1.41 -6.70
CA SER A 302 -18.21 -0.59 -6.53
C SER A 302 -16.93 -1.41 -6.70
N LEU A 303 -16.87 -2.61 -6.12
CA LEU A 303 -15.72 -3.50 -6.24
C LEU A 303 -15.49 -3.91 -7.69
N LEU A 304 -16.54 -4.33 -8.41
CA LEU A 304 -16.45 -4.74 -9.81
C LEU A 304 -16.02 -3.60 -10.72
N VAL A 305 -16.54 -2.39 -10.49
CA VAL A 305 -16.15 -1.19 -11.26
C VAL A 305 -14.68 -0.85 -11.01
N THR A 306 -14.23 -0.79 -9.75
CA THR A 306 -12.83 -0.51 -9.41
C THR A 306 -11.89 -1.56 -10.00
N PHE A 307 -12.19 -2.85 -9.80
CA PHE A 307 -11.39 -3.93 -10.37
C PHE A 307 -11.36 -3.88 -11.90
N GLY A 308 -12.51 -3.64 -12.53
CA GLY A 308 -12.62 -3.52 -13.99
C GLY A 308 -11.81 -2.36 -14.56
N LEU A 309 -11.83 -1.19 -13.90
CA LEU A 309 -11.04 -0.01 -14.30
C LEU A 309 -9.54 -0.28 -14.20
N LEU A 310 -9.08 -0.86 -13.09
CA LEU A 310 -7.67 -1.21 -12.90
C LEU A 310 -7.22 -2.28 -13.90
N LEU A 311 -8.00 -3.36 -14.05
CA LEU A 311 -7.72 -4.41 -15.02
C LEU A 311 -7.66 -3.87 -16.45
N ALA A 312 -8.61 -3.00 -16.83
CA ALA A 312 -8.61 -2.35 -18.13
C ALA A 312 -7.38 -1.46 -18.32
N GLY A 313 -6.98 -0.70 -17.30
CA GLY A 313 -5.75 0.11 -17.31
C GLY A 313 -4.50 -0.73 -17.53
N VAL A 314 -4.37 -1.83 -16.78
CA VAL A 314 -3.28 -2.81 -16.91
C VAL A 314 -3.26 -3.41 -18.31
N LEU A 315 -4.37 -3.95 -18.79
CA LEU A 315 -4.47 -4.58 -20.11
C LEU A 315 -4.20 -3.60 -21.26
N TYR A 316 -4.74 -2.38 -21.16
CA TYR A 316 -4.51 -1.33 -22.14
C TYR A 316 -3.04 -0.93 -22.19
N SER A 317 -2.42 -0.76 -21.02
CA SER A 317 -1.01 -0.39 -20.95
C SER A 317 -0.11 -1.48 -21.52
N LEU A 318 -0.38 -2.76 -21.19
CA LEU A 318 0.33 -3.91 -21.76
C LEU A 318 0.15 -4.02 -23.28
N TRP A 319 -1.07 -3.79 -23.78
CA TRP A 319 -1.37 -3.85 -25.22
C TRP A 319 -0.66 -2.75 -25.99
N LYS A 320 -0.60 -1.53 -25.44
CA LYS A 320 0.00 -0.37 -26.11
C LYS A 320 1.53 -0.43 -26.12
N THR A 321 2.13 -0.95 -25.05
CA THR A 321 3.60 -1.06 -24.89
C THR A 321 4.16 -2.40 -25.37
N LYS A 322 3.34 -3.27 -25.98
CA LYS A 322 3.76 -4.63 -26.42
C LYS A 322 4.92 -4.64 -27.42
N ASN A 323 5.07 -3.56 -28.19
CA ASN A 323 6.07 -3.41 -29.24
C ASN A 323 7.27 -2.55 -28.82
N GLU A 324 7.29 -2.04 -27.58
CA GLU A 324 8.43 -1.27 -27.09
C GLU A 324 9.57 -2.23 -26.71
N PRO A 325 10.80 -1.99 -27.22
CA PRO A 325 11.95 -2.81 -26.86
C PRO A 325 12.18 -2.71 -25.35
N PHE A 326 12.50 -3.84 -24.71
CA PHE A 326 12.93 -3.83 -23.32
C PHE A 326 14.16 -2.91 -23.20
N PRO A 327 14.21 -2.01 -22.20
CA PRO A 327 15.42 -1.22 -21.99
C PRO A 327 16.58 -2.18 -21.78
N GLU A 328 17.60 -2.09 -22.64
CA GLU A 328 18.83 -2.87 -22.51
C GLU A 328 19.43 -2.59 -21.13
N LYS A 329 19.89 -3.66 -20.48
CA LYS A 329 20.63 -3.57 -19.21
C LYS A 329 21.78 -2.59 -19.41
N SER A 330 21.75 -1.45 -18.73
CA SER A 330 22.95 -0.65 -18.57
C SER A 330 23.93 -1.49 -17.73
N GLU A 331 24.99 -1.98 -18.37
CA GLU A 331 26.11 -2.68 -17.74
C GLU A 331 26.77 -1.86 -16.62
#